data_AF-A0A384HU42-F1
#
_entry.id   AF-A0A384HU42-F1
#
_cell.length_a   1.000
_cell.length_b   1.000
_cell.length_c   1.000
_cell.angle_alpha   90.00
_cell.angle_beta   90.00
_cell.angle_gamma   90.00
#
_symmetry.space_group_name_H-M   'P 1'
#
loop_
_entity.id
_entity.type
_entity.pdbx_description
1 polymer ?
#
loop_
_entity_poly.entity_id
_entity_poly.type
_entity_poly.pdbx_seq_one_letter_code
_entity_poly.pdbx_strand_id
1 'polypeptide(L)'
;MFHLETDVDKERRALLHQRLRDDNTAHRGSGLGARLLAEAERVAREDRSCARSRVETWDFQAPGFYRKQGYEIRGQVEDFPPGVTQFTLTKNLV
;
A
#
# COMPACT_ATOMS: atom_id res chain seq x y z
N MET A 1 14.61 -22.72 -5.27
CA MET A 1 13.35 -23.26 -5.82
C MET A 1 13.23 -22.70 -7.24
N PHE A 2 13.36 -23.54 -8.27
CA PHE A 2 13.23 -23.09 -9.66
C PHE A 2 11.74 -22.90 -9.98
N HIS A 3 11.37 -21.77 -10.57
CA HIS A 3 10.00 -21.51 -11.04
C HIS A 3 10.00 -21.62 -12.57
N LEU A 4 9.29 -22.60 -13.10
CA LEU A 4 8.98 -22.72 -14.53
C LEU A 4 7.58 -22.13 -14.71
N GLU A 5 7.48 -20.87 -15.14
CA GLU A 5 6.19 -20.25 -15.51
C GLU A 5 5.78 -20.75 -16.90
N THR A 6 4.60 -21.36 -17.02
CA THR A 6 4.00 -21.70 -18.32
C THR A 6 3.27 -20.49 -18.90
N ASP A 7 3.07 -20.41 -20.23
CA ASP A 7 2.40 -19.25 -20.83
C ASP A 7 0.94 -19.06 -20.33
N VAL A 8 0.26 -20.14 -19.93
CA VAL A 8 -1.06 -20.10 -19.27
C VAL A 8 -1.02 -19.37 -17.92
N ASP A 9 0.08 -19.51 -17.17
CA ASP A 9 0.27 -18.79 -15.90
C ASP A 9 0.45 -17.28 -16.12
N LYS A 10 1.03 -16.88 -17.25
CA LYS A 10 1.21 -15.46 -17.60
C LYS A 10 -0.10 -14.77 -17.93
N GLU A 11 -0.96 -15.39 -18.74
CA GLU A 11 -2.28 -14.83 -19.07
C GLU A 11 -3.17 -14.72 -17.83
N ARG A 12 -3.19 -15.77 -16.99
CA ARG A 12 -3.97 -15.76 -15.74
C ARG A 12 -3.47 -14.69 -14.77
N ARG A 13 -2.15 -14.53 -14.65
CA ARG A 13 -1.53 -13.47 -13.85
C ARG A 13 -1.88 -12.08 -14.38
N ALA A 14 -1.81 -11.87 -15.69
CA ALA A 14 -2.18 -10.60 -16.32
C ALA A 14 -3.65 -10.24 -16.07
N LEU A 15 -4.56 -11.21 -16.25
CA LEU A 15 -5.98 -11.03 -15.98
C LEU A 15 -6.25 -10.71 -14.51
N LEU A 16 -5.58 -11.40 -13.58
CA LEU A 16 -5.69 -11.13 -12.15
C LEU A 16 -5.21 -9.71 -11.81
N HIS A 17 -4.05 -9.29 -12.35
CA HIS A 17 -3.54 -7.93 -12.15
C HIS A 17 -4.51 -6.87 -12.68
N GLN A 18 -5.10 -7.08 -13.86
CA GLN A 18 -6.07 -6.17 -14.43
C GLN A 18 -7.32 -6.07 -13.53
N ARG A 19 -7.91 -7.20 -13.14
CA ARG A 19 -9.10 -7.22 -12.27
C ARG A 19 -8.84 -6.53 -10.94
N LEU A 20 -7.71 -6.83 -10.29
CA LEU A 20 -7.33 -6.17 -9.03
C LEU A 20 -7.17 -4.65 -9.21
N ARG A 21 -6.68 -4.20 -10.36
CA ARG A 21 -6.57 -2.77 -10.67
C ARG A 21 -7.93 -2.13 -10.91
N ASP A 22 -8.81 -2.79 -11.64
CA ASP A 22 -10.16 -2.31 -11.95
C ASP A 22 -11.00 -2.22 -10.68
N ASP A 23 -11.02 -3.27 -9.86
CA ASP A 23 -11.71 -3.30 -8.57
C ASP A 23 -11.18 -2.21 -7.62
N ASN A 24 -9.85 -2.08 -7.51
CA ASN A 24 -9.24 -1.01 -6.71
C ASN A 24 -9.69 0.37 -7.20
N THR A 25 -9.80 0.56 -8.51
CA THR A 25 -10.28 1.81 -9.11
C THR A 25 -11.76 2.06 -8.79
N ALA A 26 -12.61 1.04 -8.92
CA ALA A 26 -14.05 1.12 -8.65
C ALA A 26 -14.37 1.46 -7.19
N HIS A 27 -13.51 1.06 -6.25
CA HIS A 27 -13.70 1.32 -4.83
C HIS A 27 -12.97 2.56 -4.31
N ARG A 28 -12.32 3.36 -5.17
CA ARG A 28 -11.72 4.65 -4.75
C ARG A 28 -12.80 5.58 -4.21
N GLY A 29 -12.48 6.32 -3.16
CA GLY A 29 -13.41 7.27 -2.53
C GLY A 29 -14.52 6.64 -1.68
N SER A 30 -14.71 5.31 -1.71
CA SER A 30 -15.73 4.62 -0.90
C SER A 30 -15.40 4.50 0.60
N GLY A 31 -14.19 4.89 1.01
CA GLY A 31 -13.68 4.68 2.36
C GLY A 31 -13.15 3.28 2.65
N LEU A 32 -13.25 2.33 1.69
CA LEU A 32 -12.79 0.94 1.87
C LEU A 32 -11.32 0.86 2.29
N GLY A 33 -10.43 1.64 1.65
CA GLY A 33 -9.01 1.66 2.00
C GLY A 33 -8.74 2.10 3.45
N ALA A 34 -9.48 3.08 3.95
CA ALA A 34 -9.36 3.54 5.34
C ALA A 34 -9.83 2.46 6.33
N ARG A 35 -10.93 1.77 6.01
CA ARG A 35 -11.43 0.64 6.81
C ARG A 35 -10.44 -0.52 6.86
N LEU A 36 -9.89 -0.91 5.71
CA LEU A 36 -8.89 -1.98 5.64
C LEU A 36 -7.63 -1.62 6.43
N LEU A 37 -7.16 -0.38 6.32
CA LEU A 37 -6.00 0.09 7.09
C LEU A 37 -6.28 0.09 8.59
N ALA A 38 -7.46 0.57 9.01
CA ALA A 38 -7.86 0.58 10.42
C ALA A 38 -7.91 -0.84 11.02
N GLU A 39 -8.44 -1.82 10.29
CA GLU A 39 -8.44 -3.21 10.74
C GLU A 39 -7.02 -3.80 10.81
N ALA A 40 -6.17 -3.51 9.84
CA ALA A 40 -4.78 -3.94 9.87
C ALA A 40 -4.02 -3.34 11.08
N GLU A 41 -4.25 -2.06 11.38
CA GLU A 41 -3.68 -1.36 12.54
C GLU A 41 -4.21 -1.93 13.86
N ARG A 42 -5.51 -2.25 13.92
CA ARG A 42 -6.13 -2.89 15.09
C ARG A 42 -5.47 -4.23 15.40
N VAL A 43 -5.35 -5.11 14.40
CA VAL A 43 -4.68 -6.42 14.52
C VAL A 43 -3.21 -6.24 14.93
N ALA A 44 -2.50 -5.29 14.34
CA ALA A 44 -1.11 -5.02 14.69
C ALA A 44 -0.96 -4.60 16.17
N ARG A 45 -1.83 -3.71 16.67
CA ARG A 45 -1.81 -3.28 18.07
C ARG A 45 -2.22 -4.40 19.02
N GLU A 46 -3.38 -5.02 18.78
CA GLU A 46 -4.04 -5.90 19.75
C GLU A 46 -3.43 -7.31 19.75
N ASP A 47 -3.20 -7.89 18.58
CA ASP A 47 -2.79 -9.29 18.48
C ASP A 47 -1.27 -9.45 18.43
N ARG A 48 -0.56 -8.38 18.05
CA ARG A 48 0.90 -8.42 17.82
C ARG A 48 1.69 -7.44 18.68
N SER A 49 1.02 -6.59 19.47
CA SER A 49 1.68 -5.57 20.33
C SER A 49 2.64 -4.65 19.54
N CYS A 50 2.34 -4.39 18.26
CA CYS A 50 3.13 -3.47 17.45
C CYS A 50 2.90 -2.03 17.93
N ALA A 51 3.99 -1.33 18.25
CA ALA A 51 3.93 0.08 18.64
C ALA A 51 3.86 1.06 17.46
N ARG A 52 4.25 0.63 16.26
CA ARG A 52 4.35 1.51 15.08
C ARG A 52 4.04 0.77 13.80
N SER A 53 3.40 1.48 12.86
CA SER A 53 3.27 1.10 11.47
C SER A 53 4.21 1.93 10.59
N ARG A 54 4.78 1.32 9.55
CA ARG A 54 5.61 1.97 8.54
C ARG A 54 5.10 1.60 7.16
N VAL A 55 5.02 2.57 6.26
CA VAL A 55 4.69 2.37 4.86
C VAL A 55 5.66 3.12 3.96
N GLU A 56 5.94 2.53 2.82
CA GLU A 56 6.65 3.17 1.70
C GLU A 56 5.66 3.34 0.54
N THR A 57 5.64 4.52 -0.07
CA THR A 57 4.73 4.85 -1.18
C THR A 57 5.35 5.92 -2.08
N TRP A 58 4.82 6.11 -3.29
CA TRP A 58 5.28 7.14 -4.23
C TRP A 58 4.22 8.24 -4.43
N ASP A 59 4.62 9.43 -4.88
CA ASP A 59 3.73 10.58 -5.12
C ASP A 59 2.46 10.25 -5.93
N PHE A 60 2.59 9.46 -6.99
CA PHE A 60 1.48 9.03 -7.86
C PHE A 60 0.59 7.95 -7.24
N GLN A 61 0.99 7.38 -6.10
CA GLN A 61 0.19 6.41 -5.37
C GLN A 61 -0.71 7.11 -4.36
N ALA A 62 -0.31 7.15 -3.08
CA ALA A 62 -1.23 7.50 -2.00
C ALA A 62 -0.57 8.13 -0.75
N PRO A 63 0.48 8.97 -0.82
CA PRO A 63 1.05 9.60 0.38
C PRO A 63 0.02 10.47 1.10
N GLY A 64 -0.83 11.17 0.34
CA GLY A 64 -1.93 11.97 0.89
C GLY A 64 -2.99 11.14 1.61
N PHE A 65 -3.22 9.89 1.21
CA PHE A 65 -4.13 8.98 1.90
C PHE A 65 -3.57 8.63 3.29
N TYR A 66 -2.33 8.15 3.38
CA TYR A 66 -1.72 7.78 4.66
C TYR A 66 -1.62 8.97 5.62
N ARG A 67 -1.27 10.17 5.10
CA ARG A 67 -1.29 11.40 5.91
C ARG A 67 -2.67 11.68 6.52
N LYS A 68 -3.76 11.51 5.76
CA LYS A 68 -5.13 11.66 6.28
C LYS A 68 -5.47 10.63 7.36
N GLN A 69 -4.80 9.48 7.40
CA GLN A 69 -4.99 8.45 8.42
C GLN A 69 -4.06 8.61 9.63
N GLY A 70 -3.32 9.72 9.73
CA GLY A 70 -2.45 10.05 10.86
C GLY A 70 -1.00 9.58 10.72
N TYR A 71 -0.56 9.22 9.50
CA TYR A 71 0.86 8.93 9.26
C TYR A 71 1.66 10.23 9.05
N GLU A 72 2.88 10.23 9.58
CA GLU A 72 3.85 11.30 9.42
C GLU A 72 4.95 10.87 8.45
N ILE A 73 5.36 11.78 7.56
CA ILE A 73 6.52 11.56 6.70
C ILE A 73 7.77 11.54 7.59
N ARG A 74 8.58 10.48 7.47
CA ARG A 74 9.88 10.35 8.13
C ARG A 74 11.05 10.45 7.16
N GLY A 75 10.81 10.20 5.88
CA GLY A 75 11.82 10.34 4.84
C GLY A 75 11.16 10.49 3.47
N GLN A 76 11.87 11.16 2.58
CA GLN A 76 11.53 11.22 1.16
C GLN A 76 12.81 11.09 0.32
N VAL A 77 12.68 10.46 -0.83
CA VAL A 77 13.73 10.39 -1.84
C VAL A 77 13.13 10.96 -3.11
N GLU A 78 13.59 12.15 -3.48
CA GLU A 78 13.19 12.83 -4.70
C GLU A 78 13.90 12.22 -5.91
N ASP A 79 13.26 12.33 -7.08
CA ASP A 79 13.80 11.88 -8.36
C ASP A 79 14.20 10.39 -8.40
N PHE A 80 13.43 9.54 -7.71
CA PHE A 80 13.68 8.10 -7.57
C PHE A 80 12.41 7.25 -7.77
N PRO A 81 12.18 6.71 -8.99
CA PRO A 81 12.92 6.95 -10.25
C PRO A 81 12.72 8.39 -10.78
N PRO A 82 13.43 8.81 -11.84
CA PRO A 82 13.35 10.18 -12.34
C PRO A 82 11.91 10.69 -12.52
N GLY A 83 11.62 11.87 -11.98
CA GLY A 83 10.29 12.48 -11.98
C GLY A 83 9.30 11.94 -10.93
N VAL A 84 9.74 11.05 -10.04
CA VAL A 84 8.91 10.45 -8.98
C VAL A 84 9.58 10.64 -7.62
N THR A 85 8.81 11.02 -6.61
CA THR A 85 9.24 11.04 -5.21
C THR A 85 8.73 9.81 -4.45
N GLN A 86 9.65 9.10 -3.80
CA GLN A 86 9.31 8.07 -2.81
C GLN A 86 9.19 8.70 -1.42
N PHE A 87 8.22 8.23 -0.63
CA PHE A 87 8.00 8.63 0.75
C PHE A 87 8.03 7.41 1.67
N THR A 88 8.67 7.57 2.82
CA THR A 88 8.52 6.68 3.97
C THR A 88 7.68 7.40 5.02
N LEU A 89 6.57 6.80 5.43
CA LEU A 89 5.69 7.33 6.47
C LEU A 89 5.56 6.37 7.64
N THR A 90 5.36 6.92 8.84
CA THR A 90 5.15 6.14 10.06
C THR A 90 3.96 6.64 10.86
N LYS A 91 3.30 5.75 11.59
CA LYS A 91 2.25 6.07 12.56
C LYS A 91 2.48 5.30 13.85
N ASN A 92 2.40 5.98 14.99
CA ASN A 92 2.35 5.30 16.29
C ASN A 92 0.96 4.67 16.45
N LEU A 93 0.92 3.41 16.87
CA LEU A 93 -0.32 2.64 17.03
C LEU A 93 -0.81 2.60 18.48
N VAL A 94 0.01 3.11 19.41
CA VAL A 94 -0.22 3.20 20.85
C VAL A 94 -0.61 4.61 21.27
#